data_AF-E5L9M6-F1
#
_entry.id   AF-E5L9M6-F1
#
_cell.length_a   1.000
_cell.length_b   1.000
_cell.length_c   1.000
_cell.angle_alpha   90.00
_cell.angle_beta   90.00
_cell.angle_gamma   90.00
#
_symmetry.space_group_name_H-M   'P 1'
#
loop_
_entity.id
_entity.type
_entity.pdbx_description
1 polymer ?
#
loop_
_entity_poly.entity_id
_entity_poly.type
_entity_poly.pdbx_seq_one_letter_code
_entity_poly.pdbx_strand_id
1 'polypeptide(L)'
;MPLFGKSQKTPAELVRSLKEAINALETGGDRKAEKAQEDVSKNLVSIKNMLYGSSDSEPPADYVVAQLSQELYNSNLLLLLIQNLHRIDFEGKKHVALIFNNVLRRQIGTRSPTVEYICTKPEILFTLMAGYEDAHPEIALNSGTMLRECARYE
;
A
#
# COMPACT_ATOMS: atom_id res chain seq x y z
N MET A 1 27.33 -26.52 -1.03
CA MET A 1 26.81 -25.19 -0.66
C MET A 1 25.89 -24.69 -1.77
N PRO A 2 24.63 -24.36 -1.47
CA PRO A 2 23.88 -23.36 -2.23
C PRO A 2 23.77 -22.08 -1.35
N LEU A 3 24.39 -20.98 -1.79
CA LEU A 3 23.75 -19.86 -2.49
C LEU A 3 22.88 -18.99 -1.56
N PHE A 4 23.53 -18.02 -0.91
CA PHE A 4 22.90 -16.89 -0.22
C PHE A 4 22.20 -15.98 -1.24
N GLY A 5 21.04 -16.39 -1.75
CA GLY A 5 20.04 -15.43 -2.23
C GLY A 5 19.43 -14.76 -1.01
N LYS A 6 19.31 -13.42 -0.99
CA LYS A 6 18.56 -12.73 0.08
C LYS A 6 17.18 -13.40 0.18
N SER A 7 16.87 -13.97 1.35
CA SER A 7 15.55 -14.56 1.61
C SER A 7 14.49 -13.53 1.23
N GLN A 8 13.51 -13.94 0.42
CA GLN A 8 12.38 -13.09 0.09
C GLN A 8 11.67 -12.73 1.39
N LYS A 9 11.46 -11.44 1.64
CA LYS A 9 10.76 -10.97 2.84
C LYS A 9 9.35 -11.58 2.87
N THR A 10 8.92 -12.00 4.04
CA THR A 10 7.53 -12.42 4.28
C THR A 10 6.58 -11.22 4.20
N PRO A 11 5.26 -11.44 4.02
CA PRO A 11 4.28 -10.36 4.03
C PRO A 11 4.35 -9.46 5.27
N ALA A 12 4.49 -10.06 6.46
CA ALA A 12 4.60 -9.33 7.72
C ALA A 12 5.86 -8.46 7.80
N GLU A 13 7.01 -8.97 7.33
CA GLU A 13 8.26 -8.21 7.28
C GLU A 13 8.18 -7.06 6.28
N LEU A 14 7.52 -7.25 5.13
CA LEU A 14 7.32 -6.18 4.15
C LEU A 14 6.44 -5.06 4.68
N VAL A 15 5.30 -5.40 5.28
CA VAL A 15 4.37 -4.44 5.87
C VAL A 15 5.07 -3.66 6.99
N ARG A 16 5.79 -4.34 7.88
CA ARG A 16 6.57 -3.70 8.95
C ARG A 16 7.64 -2.77 8.39
N SER A 17 8.43 -3.25 7.44
CA SER A 17 9.51 -2.47 6.82
C SER A 17 8.98 -1.25 6.07
N LEU A 18 7.83 -1.36 5.38
CA LEU A 18 7.20 -0.22 4.72
C LEU A 18 6.67 0.80 5.72
N LYS A 19 6.04 0.34 6.81
CA LYS A 19 5.56 1.22 7.88
C LYS A 19 6.71 2.03 8.51
N GLU A 20 7.82 1.37 8.82
CA GLU A 20 9.02 2.03 9.35
C GLU A 20 9.59 3.07 8.36
N ALA A 21 9.65 2.73 7.07
CA ALA A 21 10.16 3.62 6.04
C ALA A 21 9.26 4.86 5.85
N ILE A 22 7.93 4.71 5.90
CA ILE A 22 7.00 5.85 5.82
C ILE A 22 7.13 6.75 7.05
N ASN A 23 7.22 6.19 8.26
CA ASN A 23 7.43 6.99 9.47
C ASN A 23 8.78 7.73 9.44
N ALA A 24 9.82 7.12 8.87
CA ALA A 24 11.11 7.78 8.67
C ALA A 24 11.04 8.91 7.62
N LEU A 25 10.15 8.80 6.63
CA LEU A 25 9.89 9.86 5.65
C LEU A 25 9.10 11.04 6.26
N GLU A 26 8.28 10.76 7.27
CA GLU A 26 7.54 11.79 8.02
C GLU A 26 8.46 12.60 8.93
N THR A 27 9.35 11.92 9.66
CA THR A 27 10.16 12.47 10.77
C THR A 27 11.61 12.78 10.39
N GLY A 28 12.10 12.29 9.26
CA GLY A 28 13.49 12.44 8.83
C GLY A 28 13.78 13.80 8.20
N GLY A 29 14.86 14.45 8.63
CA GLY A 29 15.42 15.59 7.88
C GLY A 29 16.04 15.17 6.55
N ASP A 30 16.37 16.13 5.69
CA ASP A 30 16.72 15.95 4.27
C ASP A 30 17.69 14.78 3.97
N ARG A 31 18.74 14.58 4.77
CA ARG A 31 19.73 13.50 4.56
C ARG A 31 19.18 12.08 4.80
N LYS A 32 18.15 11.92 5.62
CA LYS A 32 17.52 10.61 5.90
C LYS A 32 16.35 10.33 4.96
N ALA A 33 15.80 11.38 4.32
CA ALA A 33 14.65 11.28 3.43
C ALA A 33 14.97 10.47 2.17
N GLU A 34 16.16 10.62 1.56
CA GLU A 34 16.53 9.87 0.35
C GLU A 34 16.56 8.36 0.61
N LYS A 35 17.15 7.94 1.73
CA LYS A 35 17.20 6.53 2.11
C LYS A 35 15.81 5.97 2.43
N ALA A 36 15.01 6.74 3.18
CA ALA A 36 13.63 6.38 3.47
C ALA A 36 12.80 6.23 2.19
N GLN A 37 12.96 7.15 1.23
CA GLN A 37 12.28 7.12 -0.06
C GLN A 37 12.67 5.87 -0.87
N GLU A 38 13.96 5.55 -0.93
CA GLU A 38 14.45 4.32 -1.60
C GLU A 38 13.81 3.06 -0.98
N ASP A 39 13.72 2.99 0.34
CA ASP A 39 13.16 1.85 1.07
C ASP A 39 11.63 1.76 0.90
N VAL A 40 10.92 2.90 0.88
CA VAL A 40 9.49 2.96 0.53
C VAL A 40 9.28 2.38 -0.87
N SER A 41 10.02 2.86 -1.87
CA SER A 41 9.83 2.45 -3.27
C SER A 41 10.15 0.97 -3.47
N LYS A 42 11.21 0.43 -2.85
CA LYS A 42 11.54 -1.01 -2.88
C LYS A 42 10.46 -1.88 -2.23
N ASN A 43 9.95 -1.47 -1.07
CA ASN A 43 8.93 -2.26 -0.37
C ASN A 43 7.59 -2.21 -1.13
N LEU A 44 7.19 -1.05 -1.68
CA LEU A 44 5.98 -0.93 -2.51
C LEU A 44 6.05 -1.83 -3.77
N VAL A 45 7.20 -1.87 -4.46
CA VAL A 45 7.40 -2.78 -5.59
C VAL A 45 7.28 -4.24 -5.16
N SER A 46 7.87 -4.60 -4.02
CA SER A 46 7.82 -5.98 -3.50
C SER A 46 6.39 -6.40 -3.14
N ILE A 47 5.62 -5.51 -2.49
CA ILE A 47 4.20 -5.74 -2.18
C ILE A 47 3.36 -5.84 -3.45
N LYS A 48 3.57 -4.95 -4.43
CA LYS A 48 2.90 -5.04 -5.74
C LYS A 48 3.16 -6.40 -6.39
N ASN A 49 4.41 -6.86 -6.42
CA ASN A 49 4.76 -8.14 -7.03
C ASN A 49 4.13 -9.32 -6.27
N MET A 50 3.95 -9.22 -4.95
CA MET A 50 3.17 -10.21 -4.18
C MET A 50 1.67 -10.21 -4.51
N LEU A 51 1.11 -9.12 -5.05
CA LEU A 51 -0.31 -9.01 -5.37
C LEU A 51 -0.64 -9.30 -6.84
N TYR A 52 0.29 -9.01 -7.74
CA TYR A 52 0.10 -9.11 -9.19
C TYR A 52 0.99 -10.16 -9.86
N GLY A 53 1.97 -10.69 -9.14
CA GLY A 53 3.05 -11.47 -9.74
C GLY A 53 4.08 -10.56 -10.44
N SER A 54 5.18 -11.19 -10.86
CA SER A 54 6.11 -10.64 -11.85
C SER A 54 5.79 -11.21 -13.24
N SER A 55 6.28 -10.57 -14.30
CA SER A 55 6.11 -11.03 -15.69
C SER A 55 6.49 -12.48 -15.94
N ASP A 56 7.38 -13.04 -15.10
CA ASP A 56 7.97 -14.37 -15.28
C ASP A 56 7.59 -15.35 -14.14
N SER A 57 6.64 -15.00 -13.27
CA SER A 57 6.25 -15.85 -12.13
C SER A 57 4.82 -16.35 -12.20
N GLU A 58 4.56 -17.48 -11.56
CA GLU A 58 3.21 -17.98 -11.30
C GLU A 58 2.33 -16.92 -10.62
N PRO A 59 0.99 -16.98 -10.79
CA PRO A 59 0.07 -16.12 -10.07
C PRO A 59 0.34 -16.20 -8.56
N PRO A 60 0.21 -15.08 -7.83
CA PRO A 60 0.43 -15.10 -6.39
C PRO A 60 -0.46 -16.14 -5.70
N ALA A 61 0.14 -16.95 -4.84
CA ALA A 61 -0.61 -17.91 -4.05
C ALA A 61 -1.61 -17.18 -3.13
N ASP A 62 -2.88 -17.60 -3.13
CA ASP A 62 -3.94 -16.89 -2.39
C ASP A 62 -3.63 -16.74 -0.89
N TYR A 63 -2.98 -17.73 -0.27
CA TYR A 63 -2.59 -17.64 1.13
C TYR A 63 -1.62 -16.47 1.41
N VAL A 64 -0.73 -16.14 0.46
CA VAL A 64 0.22 -15.01 0.58
C VAL A 64 -0.54 -13.70 0.52
N VAL A 65 -1.49 -13.58 -0.43
CA VAL A 65 -2.34 -12.40 -0.57
C VAL A 65 -3.22 -12.21 0.66
N ALA A 66 -3.77 -13.30 1.22
CA ALA A 66 -4.55 -13.29 2.45
C ALA A 66 -3.71 -12.79 3.64
N GLN A 67 -2.50 -13.34 3.82
CA GLN A 67 -1.59 -12.90 4.88
C GLN A 67 -1.19 -11.42 4.73
N LEU A 68 -0.82 -11.01 3.52
CA LEU A 68 -0.47 -9.61 3.23
C LEU A 68 -1.64 -8.67 3.54
N SER A 69 -2.84 -9.01 3.09
CA SER A 69 -4.05 -8.22 3.35
C SER A 69 -4.31 -8.09 4.85
N GLN A 70 -4.20 -9.19 5.60
CA GLN A 70 -4.38 -9.18 7.06
C GLN A 70 -3.37 -8.27 7.76
N GLU A 71 -2.09 -8.33 7.35
CA GLU A 71 -1.04 -7.48 7.92
C GLU A 71 -1.25 -5.99 7.60
N LEU A 72 -1.74 -5.67 6.39
CA LEU A 72 -2.12 -4.30 6.02
C LEU A 72 -3.21 -3.73 6.94
N TYR A 73 -4.21 -4.54 7.28
CA TYR A 73 -5.29 -4.15 8.19
C TYR A 73 -4.79 -3.96 9.63
N ASN A 74 -4.06 -4.96 10.14
CA ASN A 74 -3.56 -4.97 11.53
C ASN A 74 -2.61 -3.80 11.81
N SER A 75 -1.81 -3.43 10.82
CA SER A 75 -0.83 -2.35 10.94
C SER A 75 -1.38 -0.95 10.65
N ASN A 76 -2.63 -0.85 10.17
CA ASN A 76 -3.25 0.35 9.61
C ASN A 76 -2.45 0.98 8.46
N LEU A 77 -1.73 0.16 7.69
CA LEU A 77 -0.81 0.67 6.68
C LEU A 77 -1.54 1.37 5.52
N LEU A 78 -2.76 0.93 5.18
CA LEU A 78 -3.55 1.59 4.12
C LEU A 78 -3.81 3.07 4.44
N LEU A 79 -4.27 3.36 5.65
CA LEU A 79 -4.50 4.75 6.08
C LEU A 79 -3.18 5.54 6.12
N LEU A 80 -2.12 4.95 6.68
CA LEU A 80 -0.81 5.60 6.79
C LEU A 80 -0.22 5.98 5.43
N LEU A 81 -0.35 5.10 4.43
CA LEU A 81 0.10 5.36 3.06
C LEU A 81 -0.67 6.50 2.41
N ILE A 82 -1.99 6.57 2.62
CA ILE A 82 -2.83 7.63 2.05
C ILE A 82 -2.51 8.98 2.72
N GLN A 83 -2.35 9.01 4.05
CA GLN A 83 -1.97 10.22 4.79
C GLN A 83 -0.62 10.79 4.34
N ASN A 84 0.33 9.90 4.01
CA ASN A 84 1.68 10.29 3.57
C ASN A 84 1.85 10.31 2.04
N LEU A 85 0.76 10.19 1.27
CA LEU A 85 0.83 9.99 -0.18
C LEU A 85 1.57 11.13 -0.89
N HIS A 86 1.45 12.37 -0.41
CA HIS A 86 2.12 13.55 -0.96
C HIS A 86 3.65 13.44 -0.90
N ARG A 87 4.18 12.78 0.14
CA ARG A 87 5.63 12.59 0.38
C ARG A 87 6.26 11.49 -0.46
N ILE A 88 5.47 10.52 -0.91
CA ILE A 88 5.96 9.38 -1.70
C ILE A 88 6.31 9.86 -3.11
N ASP A 89 7.37 9.33 -3.73
CA ASP A 89 7.71 9.65 -5.12
C ASP A 89 6.57 9.33 -6.11
N PHE A 90 6.68 9.87 -7.33
CA PHE A 90 5.62 9.80 -8.34
C PHE A 90 5.23 8.35 -8.69
N GLU A 91 6.20 7.45 -8.81
CA GLU A 91 5.93 6.05 -9.15
C GLU A 91 5.34 5.27 -7.95
N GLY A 92 5.83 5.56 -6.73
CA GLY A 92 5.31 5.01 -5.49
C GLY A 92 3.85 5.39 -5.27
N LYS A 93 3.44 6.63 -5.58
CA LYS A 93 2.02 7.04 -5.55
C LYS A 93 1.13 6.12 -6.40
N LYS A 94 1.59 5.75 -7.61
CA LYS A 94 0.88 4.80 -8.48
C LYS A 94 0.83 3.40 -7.87
N HIS A 95 1.94 2.94 -7.30
CA HIS A 95 2.00 1.64 -6.63
C HIS A 95 1.05 1.57 -5.43
N VAL A 96 0.93 2.64 -4.63
CA VAL A 96 -0.04 2.72 -3.54
C VAL A 96 -1.47 2.54 -4.07
N ALA A 97 -1.85 3.26 -5.13
CA ALA A 97 -3.18 3.13 -5.72
C ALA A 97 -3.45 1.72 -6.26
N LEU A 98 -2.48 1.09 -6.91
CA LEU A 98 -2.59 -0.30 -7.38
C LEU A 98 -2.77 -1.28 -6.22
N ILE A 99 -1.93 -1.19 -5.18
CA ILE A 99 -2.01 -2.05 -4.00
C ILE A 99 -3.36 -1.89 -3.31
N PHE A 100 -3.79 -0.65 -3.06
CA PHE A 100 -5.07 -0.35 -2.42
C PHE A 100 -6.24 -0.95 -3.21
N ASN A 101 -6.29 -0.71 -4.52
CA ASN A 101 -7.38 -1.20 -5.37
C ASN A 101 -7.39 -2.73 -5.49
N ASN A 102 -6.22 -3.37 -5.51
CA ASN A 102 -6.11 -4.82 -5.53
C ASN A 102 -6.74 -5.44 -4.29
N VAL A 103 -6.32 -5.00 -3.09
CA VAL A 103 -6.85 -5.54 -1.85
C VAL A 103 -8.32 -5.16 -1.66
N LEU A 104 -8.76 -3.98 -2.13
CA LEU A 104 -10.16 -3.56 -2.09
C LEU A 104 -11.07 -4.51 -2.87
N ARG A 105 -10.62 -5.00 -4.03
CA ARG A 105 -11.35 -5.94 -4.90
C ARG A 105 -11.32 -7.38 -4.42
N ARG A 106 -10.55 -7.69 -3.36
CA ARG A 106 -10.41 -9.05 -2.86
C ARG A 106 -11.72 -9.52 -2.21
N GLN A 107 -12.18 -10.69 -2.62
CA GLN A 107 -13.35 -11.37 -2.03
C GLN A 107 -12.95 -12.70 -1.40
N ILE A 108 -13.59 -13.04 -0.28
CA ILE A 108 -13.55 -14.37 0.33
C ILE A 108 -14.99 -14.89 0.38
N GLY A 109 -15.33 -15.78 -0.54
CA GLY A 109 -16.74 -16.13 -0.79
C GLY A 109 -17.51 -14.90 -1.24
N THR A 110 -18.56 -14.52 -0.51
CA THR A 110 -19.39 -13.33 -0.78
C THR A 110 -18.94 -12.09 0.00
N ARG A 111 -17.92 -12.21 0.86
CA ARG A 111 -17.44 -11.11 1.70
C ARG A 111 -16.31 -10.35 1.03
N SER A 112 -16.24 -9.05 1.30
CA SER A 112 -15.17 -8.16 0.81
C SER A 112 -14.40 -7.60 2.02
N PRO A 113 -13.35 -8.29 2.51
CA PRO A 113 -12.72 -7.97 3.79
C PRO A 113 -12.18 -6.54 3.89
N THR A 114 -11.66 -5.98 2.79
CA THR A 114 -11.16 -4.60 2.78
C THR A 114 -12.29 -3.58 2.89
N VAL A 115 -13.45 -3.85 2.29
CA VAL A 115 -14.63 -2.99 2.41
C VAL A 115 -15.09 -2.97 3.87
N GLU A 116 -15.23 -4.15 4.47
CA GLU A 116 -15.58 -4.28 5.89
C GLU A 116 -14.58 -3.55 6.80
N TYR A 117 -13.27 -3.66 6.51
CA TYR A 117 -12.23 -2.93 7.22
C TYR A 117 -12.40 -1.40 7.09
N ILE A 118 -12.65 -0.88 5.88
CA ILE A 118 -12.86 0.56 5.65
C ILE A 118 -14.11 1.05 6.38
N CYS A 119 -15.18 0.26 6.46
CA CYS A 119 -16.38 0.61 7.23
C CYS A 119 -16.09 0.79 8.73
N THR A 120 -15.07 0.13 9.27
CA THR A 120 -14.61 0.34 10.66
C THR A 120 -13.64 1.52 10.81
N LYS A 121 -13.18 2.12 9.71
CA LYS A 121 -12.17 3.19 9.63
C LYS A 121 -12.53 4.23 8.56
N PRO A 122 -13.63 4.97 8.72
CA PRO A 122 -14.10 5.94 7.74
C PRO A 122 -13.08 7.06 7.46
N GLU A 123 -12.10 7.27 8.33
CA GLU A 123 -10.97 8.19 8.14
C GLU A 123 -10.24 7.94 6.82
N ILE A 124 -10.22 6.69 6.32
CA ILE A 124 -9.64 6.37 5.01
C ILE A 124 -10.35 7.15 3.89
N LEU A 125 -11.69 7.18 3.90
CA LEU A 125 -12.47 7.87 2.87
C LEU A 125 -12.31 9.39 3.00
N PHE A 126 -12.34 9.92 4.24
CA PHE A 126 -12.12 11.35 4.46
C PHE A 126 -10.73 11.81 4.01
N THR A 127 -9.69 11.01 4.28
CA THR A 127 -8.32 11.32 3.84
C THR A 127 -8.20 11.28 2.31
N LEU A 128 -8.85 10.32 1.64
CA LEU A 128 -8.89 10.28 0.18
C LEU A 128 -9.61 11.49 -0.43
N MET A 129 -10.71 11.95 0.18
CA MET A 129 -11.42 13.16 -0.25
C MET A 129 -10.57 14.42 -0.04
N ALA A 130 -9.89 14.54 1.10
CA ALA A 130 -8.97 15.64 1.37
C ALA A 130 -7.79 15.70 0.39
N GLY A 131 -7.45 14.58 -0.27
CA GLY A 131 -6.45 14.55 -1.33
C GLY A 131 -6.79 15.35 -2.60
N TYR A 132 -8.00 15.90 -2.70
CA TYR A 132 -8.41 16.85 -3.75
C TYR A 132 -8.24 18.32 -3.34
N GLU A 133 -7.89 18.60 -2.09
CA GLU A 133 -7.63 19.95 -1.63
C GLU A 133 -6.39 20.55 -2.33
N ASP A 134 -6.41 21.87 -2.52
CA ASP A 134 -5.37 22.61 -3.25
C ASP A 134 -3.97 22.51 -2.64
N ALA A 135 -3.86 22.01 -1.40
CA ALA A 135 -2.58 21.81 -0.72
C ALA A 135 -1.68 20.78 -1.42
N HIS A 136 -2.26 19.77 -2.10
CA HIS A 136 -1.51 18.66 -2.71
C HIS A 136 -2.09 18.23 -4.07
N PRO A 137 -2.07 19.08 -5.11
CA PRO A 137 -2.64 18.75 -6.42
C PRO A 137 -2.00 17.52 -7.07
N GLU A 138 -0.76 17.18 -6.71
CA GLU A 138 -0.01 16.04 -7.24
C GLU A 138 -0.57 14.67 -6.80
N ILE A 139 -1.40 14.60 -5.75
CA ILE A 139 -2.04 13.35 -5.30
C ILE A 139 -3.48 13.18 -5.76
N ALA A 140 -4.15 14.26 -6.21
CA ALA A 140 -5.58 14.26 -6.53
C ALA A 140 -6.00 13.13 -7.47
N LEU A 141 -5.20 12.85 -8.51
CA LEU A 141 -5.50 11.77 -9.46
C LEU A 141 -5.43 10.37 -8.82
N ASN A 142 -4.45 10.14 -7.94
CA ASN A 142 -4.26 8.87 -7.26
C ASN A 142 -5.37 8.66 -6.21
N SER A 143 -5.65 9.70 -5.41
CA SER A 143 -6.75 9.72 -4.44
C SER A 143 -8.09 9.47 -5.11
N GLY A 144 -8.35 10.14 -6.24
CA GLY A 144 -9.55 9.93 -7.04
C GLY A 144 -9.70 8.52 -7.58
N THR A 145 -8.59 7.92 -8.01
CA THR A 145 -8.61 6.54 -8.51
C THR A 145 -8.98 5.56 -7.41
N MET A 146 -8.42 5.72 -6.20
CA MET A 146 -8.80 4.88 -5.05
C MET A 146 -10.23 5.15 -4.59
N LEU A 147 -10.65 6.41 -4.52
CA LEU A 147 -12.00 6.78 -4.07
C LEU A 147 -13.10 6.28 -5.00
N ARG A 148 -12.90 6.38 -6.33
CA ARG A 148 -13.85 5.82 -7.32
C ARG A 148 -13.96 4.30 -7.22
N GLU A 149 -12.91 3.62 -6.77
CA GLU A 149 -12.96 2.17 -6.53
C GLU A 149 -13.74 1.85 -5.26
N CYS A 150 -13.58 2.63 -4.18
CA CYS A 150 -14.43 2.51 -2.99
C CYS A 150 -15.91 2.71 -3.33
N ALA A 151 -16.24 3.69 -4.18
CA ALA A 151 -17.61 4.01 -4.57
C ALA A 151 -18.34 2.90 -5.37
N ARG A 152 -17.66 1.80 -5.72
CA ARG A 152 -18.28 0.63 -6.36
C ARG A 152 -18.97 -0.31 -5.37
N TYR A 153 -18.77 -0.08 -4.07
CA TYR A 153 -19.32 -0.90 -2.99
C TYR A 153 -20.37 -0.08 -2.24
N GLU A 154 -21.56 -0.67 -2.06
CA GLU A 154 -22.69 -0.09 -1.32
C GLU A 154 -22.55 -0.25 0.20
#